data_AF-A0A921NNS0-F1
#
_entry.id   AF-A0A921NNS0-F1
#
_cell.length_a   1.000
_cell.length_b   1.000
_cell.length_c   1.000
_cell.angle_alpha   90.00
_cell.angle_beta   90.00
_cell.angle_gamma   90.00
#
_symmetry.space_group_name_H-M   'P 1'
#
loop_
_entity.id
_entity.type
_entity.pdbx_description
1 polymer ?
#
loop_
_entity_poly.entity_id
_entity_poly.type
_entity_poly.pdbx_seq_one_letter_code
_entity_poly.pdbx_strand_id
1 'polypeptide(L)'
;MERFFTPVCLLGLLSACTAQIPTPLPAHPEIDSGSNRAQLSRGTVEGKHPTELRYGRYTLVSTKPTTEQRDLLAQIIDVSIPSSLSPSVQDALQYVLQRSGYSLCPVSASVKVLFTRSLPAAHYRLGPISLRSALQVLAGPAWQLTTDEVSRSVCFEQQKTNASGMLITPVSPHQSEAR
;
A
#
# COMPACT_ATOMS: atom_id res chain seq x y z
N MET A 1 1.05 -9.85 56.98
CA MET A 1 0.06 -8.93 57.58
C MET A 1 -0.81 -8.44 56.44
N GLU A 2 -1.91 -9.16 56.22
CA GLU A 2 -2.93 -8.84 55.24
C GLU A 2 -3.75 -7.65 55.75
N ARG A 3 -3.94 -6.61 54.93
CA ARG A 3 -4.98 -5.60 55.16
C ARG A 3 -5.76 -5.35 53.87
N PHE A 4 -6.94 -5.95 53.88
CA PHE A 4 -8.09 -5.72 53.03
C PHE A 4 -8.48 -4.23 52.98
N PHE A 5 -8.80 -3.74 51.79
CA PHE A 5 -9.87 -2.76 51.59
C PHE A 5 -10.45 -2.96 50.18
N THR A 6 -11.67 -3.49 50.14
CA THR A 6 -12.50 -3.70 48.95
C THR A 6 -13.39 -2.44 48.72
N PRO A 7 -14.31 -2.40 47.75
CA PRO A 7 -14.14 -1.64 46.51
C PRO A 7 -15.19 -0.53 46.35
N VAL A 8 -14.81 0.65 45.87
CA VAL A 8 -15.80 1.65 45.43
C VAL A 8 -16.26 1.27 44.02
N CYS A 9 -17.39 0.58 43.99
CA CYS A 9 -18.21 0.34 42.80
C CYS A 9 -18.79 1.67 42.34
N LEU A 10 -18.25 2.26 41.26
CA LEU A 10 -18.88 3.37 40.57
C LEU A 10 -19.37 2.84 39.22
N LEU A 11 -20.66 2.46 39.23
CA LEU A 11 -21.45 2.06 38.07
C LEU A 11 -21.57 3.24 37.11
N GLY A 12 -20.65 3.34 36.16
CA GLY A 12 -20.78 4.19 34.98
C GLY A 12 -21.67 3.49 33.96
N LEU A 13 -22.95 3.90 33.90
CA LEU A 13 -23.86 3.56 32.80
C LEU A 13 -23.37 4.26 31.52
N LEU A 14 -22.46 3.62 30.78
CA LEU A 14 -22.14 4.04 29.43
C LEU A 14 -23.28 3.59 28.51
N SER A 15 -24.14 4.55 28.21
CA SER A 15 -25.16 4.53 27.17
C SER A 15 -24.58 3.94 25.87
N ALA A 16 -25.10 2.79 25.45
CA ALA A 16 -24.81 2.21 24.16
C ALA A 16 -25.43 3.10 23.07
N CYS A 17 -24.61 3.86 22.34
CA CYS A 17 -25.03 4.40 21.05
C CYS A 17 -25.11 3.21 20.07
N THR A 18 -26.33 2.81 19.73
CA THR A 18 -26.56 1.93 18.59
C THR A 18 -26.16 2.70 17.33
N ALA A 19 -24.97 2.42 16.80
CA ALA A 19 -24.68 2.76 15.42
C ALA A 19 -25.65 1.96 14.56
N GLN A 20 -26.63 2.66 13.98
CA GLN A 20 -27.49 2.16 12.93
C GLN A 20 -26.61 1.61 11.79
N ILE A 21 -26.49 0.28 11.74
CA ILE A 21 -25.95 -0.41 10.57
C ILE A 21 -26.95 -0.15 9.45
N PRO A 22 -26.55 0.48 8.32
CA PRO A 22 -27.42 0.53 7.15
C PRO A 22 -27.75 -0.91 6.78
N THR A 23 -29.04 -1.22 6.79
CA THR A 23 -29.59 -2.49 6.33
C THR A 23 -28.88 -2.88 5.04
N PRO A 24 -28.17 -4.02 4.96
CA PRO A 24 -27.79 -4.54 3.67
C PRO A 24 -29.10 -4.77 2.93
N LEU A 25 -29.27 -4.12 1.77
CA LEU A 25 -30.37 -4.46 0.87
C LEU A 25 -30.39 -5.99 0.74
N PRO A 26 -31.55 -6.65 0.75
CA PRO A 26 -31.62 -8.06 0.40
C PRO A 26 -31.23 -8.17 -1.08
N ALA A 27 -29.96 -8.42 -1.34
CA ALA A 27 -29.47 -8.86 -2.64
C ALA A 27 -29.55 -10.39 -2.71
N HIS A 28 -30.74 -10.93 -2.41
CA HIS A 28 -31.12 -12.23 -2.91
C HIS A 28 -32.17 -11.98 -3.98
N PRO A 29 -31.83 -12.06 -5.28
CA PRO A 29 -32.88 -12.34 -6.24
C PRO A 29 -33.43 -13.72 -5.83
N GLU A 30 -34.73 -13.81 -5.57
CA GLU A 30 -35.43 -15.08 -5.63
C GLU A 30 -35.00 -15.75 -6.92
N ILE A 31 -34.27 -16.86 -6.80
CA ILE A 31 -34.03 -17.75 -7.92
C ILE A 31 -35.37 -18.45 -8.13
N ASP A 32 -36.26 -17.80 -8.89
CA ASP A 32 -37.35 -18.50 -9.52
C ASP A 32 -36.72 -19.63 -10.33
N SER A 33 -37.01 -20.86 -9.91
CA SER A 33 -36.54 -22.08 -10.55
C SER A 33 -37.28 -22.29 -11.87
N GLY A 34 -37.13 -21.34 -12.79
CA GLY A 34 -37.49 -21.45 -14.18
C GLY A 34 -36.49 -22.35 -14.89
N SER A 35 -36.82 -23.63 -14.95
CA SER A 35 -36.13 -24.69 -15.69
C SER A 35 -35.81 -24.27 -17.14
N ASN A 36 -34.62 -23.70 -17.35
CA ASN A 36 -34.00 -23.61 -18.66
C ASN A 36 -32.75 -24.48 -18.66
N ARG A 37 -32.99 -25.78 -18.83
CA ARG A 37 -31.95 -26.76 -19.17
C ARG A 37 -31.42 -26.41 -20.57
N ALA A 38 -30.52 -25.44 -20.62
CA ALA A 38 -29.74 -25.17 -21.82
C ALA A 38 -28.92 -26.43 -22.14
N GLN A 39 -29.14 -26.97 -23.33
CA GLN A 39 -28.46 -28.13 -23.85
C GLN A 39 -26.95 -27.88 -23.84
N LEU A 40 -26.26 -28.60 -22.95
CA LEU A 40 -24.81 -28.67 -22.94
C LEU A 40 -24.37 -29.47 -24.17
N SER A 41 -24.22 -28.81 -25.32
CA SER A 41 -23.42 -29.33 -26.42
C SER A 41 -21.99 -29.43 -25.92
N ARG A 42 -21.58 -30.66 -25.57
CA ARG A 42 -20.20 -31.07 -25.36
C ARG A 42 -19.41 -30.85 -26.65
N GLY A 43 -19.01 -29.61 -26.90
CA GLY A 43 -17.82 -29.33 -27.67
C GLY A 43 -16.63 -29.58 -26.75
N THR A 44 -15.68 -30.37 -27.21
CA THR A 44 -14.36 -30.52 -26.60
C THR A 44 -13.71 -29.13 -26.52
N VAL A 45 -13.87 -28.44 -25.40
CA VAL A 45 -13.19 -27.18 -25.12
C VAL A 45 -12.01 -27.53 -24.21
N GLU A 46 -10.85 -27.60 -24.82
CA GLU A 46 -9.56 -27.51 -24.14
C GLU A 46 -9.65 -26.40 -23.08
N GLY A 47 -9.43 -26.76 -21.82
CA GLY A 47 -9.88 -26.05 -20.63
C GLY A 47 -9.28 -24.65 -20.46
N LYS A 48 -9.74 -23.69 -21.26
CA LYS A 48 -9.42 -22.27 -21.12
C LYS A 48 -10.50 -21.64 -20.25
N HIS A 49 -10.18 -21.45 -18.97
CA HIS A 49 -11.08 -20.74 -18.05
C HIS A 49 -11.44 -19.36 -18.61
N PRO A 50 -12.72 -18.96 -18.57
CA PRO A 50 -13.14 -17.67 -19.09
C PRO A 50 -12.51 -16.53 -18.27
N THR A 51 -11.86 -15.59 -18.97
CA THR A 51 -11.21 -14.41 -18.36
C THR A 51 -12.19 -13.36 -17.86
N GLU A 52 -13.47 -13.54 -18.18
CA GLU A 52 -14.58 -12.66 -17.80
C GLU A 52 -15.79 -13.52 -17.46
N LEU A 53 -16.43 -13.22 -16.33
CA LEU A 53 -17.68 -13.82 -15.90
C LEU A 53 -18.82 -12.85 -16.16
N ARG A 54 -19.90 -13.37 -16.75
CA ARG A 54 -21.11 -12.60 -17.01
C ARG A 54 -22.11 -12.78 -15.87
N TYR A 55 -22.40 -11.71 -15.14
CA TYR A 55 -23.47 -11.65 -14.16
C TYR A 55 -24.71 -11.00 -14.81
N GLY A 56 -25.82 -11.74 -14.83
CA GLY A 56 -27.03 -11.29 -15.52
C GLY A 56 -26.80 -10.97 -17.01
N ARG A 57 -27.52 -9.99 -17.55
CA ARG A 57 -27.44 -9.65 -18.97
C ARG A 57 -26.44 -8.55 -19.31
N TYR A 58 -26.03 -7.72 -18.35
CA TYR A 58 -25.28 -6.48 -18.61
C TYR A 58 -23.98 -6.33 -17.83
N THR A 59 -23.62 -7.27 -16.96
CA THR A 59 -22.41 -7.15 -16.14
C THR A 59 -21.38 -8.19 -16.58
N LEU A 60 -20.20 -7.72 -16.99
CA LEU A 60 -19.01 -8.54 -17.20
C LEU A 60 -18.01 -8.18 -16.10
N VAL A 61 -17.50 -9.19 -15.41
CA VAL A 61 -16.50 -9.04 -14.35
C VAL A 61 -15.25 -9.78 -14.78
N SER A 62 -14.10 -9.10 -14.80
CA SER A 62 -12.84 -9.76 -15.10
C SER A 62 -12.46 -10.70 -13.96
N THR A 63 -12.02 -11.90 -14.31
CA THR A 63 -11.44 -12.88 -13.36
C THR A 63 -9.93 -12.79 -13.29
N LYS A 64 -9.32 -11.88 -14.06
CA LYS A 64 -7.89 -11.60 -13.95
C LYS A 64 -7.63 -10.91 -12.61
N PRO A 65 -6.52 -11.23 -11.93
CA PRO A 65 -6.15 -10.47 -10.74
C PRO A 65 -5.94 -9.00 -11.09
N THR A 66 -6.14 -8.11 -10.14
CA THR A 66 -5.79 -6.70 -10.32
C THR A 66 -4.26 -6.53 -10.36
N THR A 67 -3.79 -5.34 -10.74
CA THR A 67 -2.33 -5.07 -10.75
C THR A 67 -1.75 -5.16 -9.36
N GLU A 68 -2.45 -4.64 -8.36
CA GLU A 68 -2.07 -4.63 -6.94
C GLU A 68 -2.10 -6.02 -6.32
N GLN A 69 -2.96 -6.92 -6.81
CA GLN A 69 -2.98 -8.32 -6.41
C GLN A 69 -1.80 -9.12 -6.98
N ARG A 70 -1.22 -8.68 -8.10
CA ARG A 70 -0.03 -9.31 -8.71
C ARG A 70 1.28 -8.68 -8.24
N ASP A 71 1.33 -7.34 -8.22
CA ASP A 71 2.43 -6.52 -7.71
C ASP A 71 1.96 -5.86 -6.42
N LEU A 72 2.26 -6.50 -5.29
CA LEU A 72 1.85 -6.03 -3.97
C LEU A 72 2.49 -4.67 -3.61
N LEU A 73 3.59 -4.25 -4.25
CA LEU A 73 4.15 -2.92 -4.08
C LEU A 73 3.43 -1.85 -4.91
N ALA A 74 2.59 -2.23 -5.87
CA ALA A 74 1.75 -1.31 -6.63
C ALA A 74 0.48 -0.88 -5.87
N GLN A 75 0.19 -1.50 -4.72
CA GLN A 75 -0.97 -1.15 -3.91
C GLN A 75 -0.97 0.35 -3.55
N ILE A 76 -2.15 0.98 -3.60
CA ILE A 76 -2.31 2.36 -3.17
C ILE A 76 -2.47 2.41 -1.66
N ILE A 77 -1.65 3.23 -1.01
CA ILE A 77 -1.70 3.48 0.43
C ILE A 77 -2.03 4.94 0.72
N ASP A 78 -2.70 5.14 1.85
CA ASP A 78 -2.88 6.42 2.52
C ASP A 78 -2.61 6.19 4.00
N VAL A 79 -1.46 6.67 4.47
CA VAL A 79 -0.87 6.30 5.76
C VAL A 79 -0.53 7.52 6.60
N SER A 80 -0.88 7.42 7.88
CA SER A 80 -0.52 8.36 8.93
C SER A 80 0.41 7.70 9.92
N ILE A 81 1.65 8.17 9.98
CA ILE A 81 2.66 7.66 10.91
C ILE A 81 2.48 8.34 12.27
N PRO A 82 2.43 7.59 13.38
CA PRO A 82 2.33 8.17 14.72
C PRO A 82 3.56 9.02 15.06
N SER A 83 3.35 10.21 15.62
CA SER A 83 4.41 11.19 15.94
C SER A 83 4.91 11.16 17.37
N SER A 84 4.35 10.31 18.23
CA SER A 84 4.55 10.35 19.69
C SER A 84 5.98 10.12 20.17
N LEU A 85 6.91 9.69 19.31
CA LEU A 85 8.30 9.33 19.69
C LEU A 85 9.38 9.84 18.71
N SER A 86 9.08 10.81 17.84
CA SER A 86 10.03 11.27 16.81
C SER A 86 10.68 10.11 16.04
N PRO A 87 9.88 9.28 15.34
CA PRO A 87 10.35 8.05 14.71
C PRO A 87 11.53 8.29 13.76
N SER A 88 12.37 7.26 13.63
CA SER A 88 13.38 7.20 12.58
C SER A 88 12.76 6.85 11.23
N VAL A 89 13.53 7.03 10.15
CA VAL A 89 13.15 6.55 8.81
C VAL A 89 12.95 5.03 8.81
N GLN A 90 13.73 4.27 9.60
CA GLN A 90 13.53 2.83 9.73
C GLN A 90 12.16 2.50 10.34
N ASP A 91 11.77 3.18 11.42
CA ASP A 91 10.48 2.97 12.07
C ASP A 91 9.33 3.30 11.12
N ALA A 92 9.46 4.39 10.36
CA ALA A 92 8.51 4.79 9.34
C ALA A 92 8.37 3.73 8.24
N LEU A 93 9.49 3.21 7.71
CA LEU A 93 9.49 2.16 6.70
C LEU A 93 8.82 0.88 7.23
N GLN A 94 9.13 0.46 8.46
CA GLN A 94 8.50 -0.69 9.09
C GLN A 94 6.99 -0.48 9.27
N TYR A 95 6.57 0.72 9.66
CA TYR A 95 5.17 1.07 9.81
C TYR A 95 4.42 1.03 8.48
N VAL A 96 4.99 1.62 7.42
CA VAL A 96 4.40 1.63 6.07
C VAL A 96 4.27 0.23 5.47
N LEU A 97 5.20 -0.68 5.79
CA LEU A 97 5.16 -2.06 5.32
C LEU A 97 4.14 -2.94 6.04
N GLN A 98 3.50 -2.46 7.11
CA GLN A 98 2.50 -3.26 7.84
C GLN A 98 1.36 -3.71 6.93
N ARG A 99 1.05 -5.02 6.98
CA ARG A 99 0.02 -5.68 6.15
C ARG A 99 0.28 -5.69 4.64
N SER A 100 1.44 -5.23 4.18
CA SER A 100 1.82 -5.30 2.75
C SER A 100 2.25 -6.69 2.31
N GLY A 101 2.69 -7.53 3.26
CA GLY A 101 3.32 -8.82 2.98
C GLY A 101 4.82 -8.74 2.70
N TYR A 102 5.42 -7.53 2.70
CA TYR A 102 6.87 -7.31 2.64
C TYR A 102 7.47 -6.96 4.00
N SER A 103 8.75 -7.24 4.16
CA SER A 103 9.58 -6.83 5.29
C SER A 103 10.85 -6.09 4.84
N LEU A 104 11.56 -5.43 5.75
CA LEU A 104 12.86 -4.84 5.42
C LEU A 104 13.95 -5.91 5.39
N CYS A 105 14.86 -5.80 4.43
CA CYS A 105 16.08 -6.61 4.43
C CYS A 105 16.91 -6.38 5.71
N PRO A 106 17.76 -7.35 6.09
CA PRO A 106 18.68 -7.19 7.22
C PRO A 106 19.53 -5.91 7.09
N VAL A 107 19.73 -5.23 8.22
CA VAL A 107 20.45 -3.95 8.24
C VAL A 107 21.92 -4.17 7.88
N SER A 108 22.34 -3.60 6.76
CA SER A 108 23.75 -3.51 6.35
C SER A 108 24.40 -2.23 6.85
N ALA A 109 25.75 -2.19 6.86
CA ALA A 109 26.49 -1.00 7.27
C ALA A 109 26.14 0.24 6.42
N SER A 110 25.94 0.05 5.11
CA SER A 110 25.60 1.14 4.19
C SER A 110 24.24 1.75 4.53
N VAL A 111 23.18 0.94 4.64
CA VAL A 111 21.81 1.44 4.85
C VAL A 111 21.57 2.01 6.24
N LYS A 112 22.42 1.68 7.23
CA LYS A 112 22.33 2.19 8.60
C LYS A 112 22.29 3.73 8.65
N VAL A 113 22.98 4.41 7.72
CA VAL A 113 22.99 5.88 7.63
C VAL A 113 21.61 6.45 7.28
N LEU A 114 20.81 5.75 6.46
CA LEU A 114 19.43 6.12 6.13
C LEU A 114 18.50 5.83 7.31
N PHE A 115 18.58 4.60 7.82
CA PHE A 115 17.68 4.07 8.83
C PHE A 115 17.69 4.85 10.14
N THR A 116 18.82 5.45 10.49
CA THR A 116 18.98 6.25 11.72
C THR A 116 18.57 7.71 11.58
N ARG A 117 18.17 8.18 10.38
CA ARG A 117 17.70 9.56 10.21
C ARG A 117 16.35 9.77 10.89
N SER A 118 16.17 10.94 11.48
CA SER A 118 14.87 11.39 11.97
C SER A 118 13.87 11.53 10.83
N LEU A 119 12.61 11.14 11.05
CA LEU A 119 11.56 11.29 10.05
C LEU A 119 11.20 12.79 9.82
N PRO A 120 11.32 13.31 8.59
CA PRO A 120 10.92 14.68 8.27
C PRO A 120 9.42 14.91 8.47
N ALA A 121 9.02 16.13 8.85
CA ALA A 121 7.62 16.50 9.11
C ALA A 121 6.68 16.19 7.92
N ALA A 122 7.15 16.38 6.69
CA ALA A 122 6.37 16.09 5.48
C ALA A 122 6.07 14.59 5.29
N HIS A 123 6.83 13.69 5.91
CA HIS A 123 6.70 12.24 5.70
C HIS A 123 5.74 11.56 6.70
N TYR A 124 5.18 12.29 7.67
CA TYR A 124 4.20 11.71 8.61
C TYR A 124 2.87 11.36 7.95
N ARG A 125 2.57 11.97 6.80
CA ARG A 125 1.37 11.70 6.00
C ARG A 125 1.82 11.40 4.57
N LEU A 126 1.53 10.19 4.10
CA LEU A 126 1.86 9.77 2.73
C LEU A 126 0.60 9.20 2.11
N GLY A 127 0.17 9.74 0.97
CA GLY A 127 -0.96 9.20 0.23
C GLY A 127 -1.86 10.25 -0.41
N PRO A 128 -2.74 9.83 -1.34
CA PRO A 128 -2.83 8.49 -1.93
C PRO A 128 -1.70 8.25 -2.96
N ILE A 129 -0.83 7.27 -2.72
CA ILE A 129 0.30 6.90 -3.61
C ILE A 129 0.58 5.40 -3.55
N SER A 130 1.34 4.85 -4.50
CA SER A 130 1.74 3.44 -4.44
C SER A 130 2.69 3.16 -3.26
N LEU A 131 2.63 1.95 -2.69
CA LEU A 131 3.57 1.52 -1.65
C LEU A 131 5.02 1.66 -2.11
N ARG A 132 5.34 1.26 -3.35
CA ARG A 132 6.66 1.45 -3.97
C ARG A 132 7.11 2.92 -3.91
N SER A 133 6.23 3.84 -4.31
CA SER A 133 6.51 5.28 -4.29
C SER A 133 6.71 5.81 -2.86
N ALA A 134 5.88 5.38 -1.92
CA ALA A 134 6.00 5.78 -0.51
C ALA A 134 7.35 5.35 0.10
N LEU A 135 7.76 4.09 -0.14
CA LEU A 135 9.05 3.58 0.31
C LEU A 135 10.23 4.37 -0.30
N GLN A 136 10.13 4.72 -1.58
CA GLN A 136 11.14 5.53 -2.26
C GLN A 136 11.19 6.97 -1.75
N VAL A 137 10.04 7.59 -1.43
CA VAL A 137 9.97 8.93 -0.81
C VAL A 137 10.61 8.92 0.57
N LEU A 138 10.34 7.91 1.39
CA LEU A 138 10.95 7.75 2.71
C LEU A 138 12.47 7.57 2.63
N ALA A 139 12.96 6.85 1.62
CA ALA A 139 14.39 6.63 1.43
C ALA A 139 15.11 7.87 0.85
N GLY A 140 14.44 8.62 -0.01
CA GLY A 140 15.00 9.78 -0.69
C GLY A 140 15.82 9.42 -1.95
N PRO A 141 16.28 10.42 -2.72
CA PRO A 141 16.85 10.23 -4.07
C PRO A 141 18.25 9.60 -4.07
N ALA A 142 18.97 9.65 -2.96
CA ALA A 142 20.30 9.03 -2.84
C ALA A 142 20.23 7.50 -2.72
N TRP A 143 19.03 6.93 -2.58
CA TRP A 143 18.79 5.52 -2.36
C TRP A 143 17.89 4.99 -3.46
N GLN A 144 18.14 3.76 -3.90
CA GLN A 144 17.31 3.03 -4.83
C GLN A 144 16.64 1.87 -4.08
N LEU A 145 15.32 1.79 -4.16
CA LEU A 145 14.56 0.65 -3.69
C LEU A 145 14.83 -0.57 -4.59
N THR A 146 15.21 -1.68 -3.96
CA THR A 146 15.32 -3.01 -4.59
C THR A 146 14.44 -4.01 -3.85
N THR A 147 14.04 -5.10 -4.52
CA THR A 147 13.08 -6.06 -3.99
C THR A 147 13.56 -7.48 -4.21
N ASP A 148 13.51 -8.29 -3.15
CA ASP A 148 13.63 -9.74 -3.22
C ASP A 148 12.23 -10.34 -3.10
N GLU A 149 11.70 -10.80 -4.24
CA GLU A 149 10.36 -11.39 -4.34
C GLU A 149 10.27 -12.77 -3.66
N VAL A 150 11.39 -13.49 -3.51
CA VAL A 150 11.41 -14.82 -2.89
C VAL A 150 11.24 -14.70 -1.38
N SER A 151 12.03 -13.82 -0.74
CA SER A 151 11.89 -13.56 0.69
C SER A 151 10.81 -12.53 1.02
N ARG A 152 10.23 -11.88 0.01
CA ARG A 152 9.35 -10.69 0.16
C ARG A 152 10.01 -9.65 1.05
N SER A 153 11.20 -9.23 0.65
CA SER A 153 11.95 -8.19 1.34
C SER A 153 12.21 -7.01 0.43
N VAL A 154 12.19 -5.81 1.00
CA VAL A 154 12.61 -4.58 0.33
C VAL A 154 13.93 -4.09 0.91
N CYS A 155 14.89 -3.80 0.04
CA CYS A 155 16.21 -3.30 0.41
C CYS A 155 16.44 -1.90 -0.21
N PHE A 156 17.46 -1.20 0.30
CA PHE A 156 17.88 0.08 -0.24
C PHE A 156 19.37 0.07 -0.55
N GLU A 157 19.69 0.43 -1.78
CA GLU A 157 21.06 0.54 -2.26
C GLU A 157 21.40 2.01 -2.51
N GLN A 158 22.57 2.44 -2.06
CA GLN A 158 22.99 3.81 -2.31
C GLN A 158 23.28 3.99 -3.80
N GLN A 159 22.66 5.00 -4.42
CA GLN A 159 22.97 5.33 -5.80
C GLN A 159 24.41 5.86 -5.87
N LYS A 160 25.29 5.09 -6.50
CA LYS A 160 26.58 5.62 -6.92
C LYS A 160 26.28 6.62 -8.02
N THR A 161 26.45 7.91 -7.72
CA THR A 161 26.42 8.95 -8.74
C THR A 161 27.52 8.62 -9.75
N ASN A 162 27.16 7.96 -10.85
CA ASN A 162 27.96 8.04 -12.06
C ASN A 162 27.82 9.49 -12.48
N ALA A 163 28.79 10.31 -12.09
CA ALA A 163 28.95 11.66 -12.58
C ALA A 163 29.34 11.57 -14.07
N SER A 164 28.45 11.07 -14.92
CA SER A 164 28.45 11.41 -16.33
C SER A 164 27.98 12.85 -16.38
N GLY A 165 28.97 13.75 -16.42
CA GLY A 165 28.77 15.18 -16.48
C GLY A 165 27.80 15.52 -17.60
N MET A 166 26.56 15.85 -17.23
CA MET A 166 25.78 16.77 -18.03
C MET A 166 26.41 18.13 -17.78
N LEU A 167 27.42 18.42 -18.60
CA LEU A 167 28.03 19.73 -18.71
C LEU A 167 26.89 20.67 -19.11
N ILE A 168 26.33 21.34 -18.12
CA ILE A 168 25.41 22.46 -18.35
C ILE A 168 26.28 23.47 -19.07
N THR A 169 26.21 23.49 -20.40
CA THR A 169 26.79 24.57 -21.18
C THR A 169 26.07 25.82 -20.69
N PRO A 170 26.77 26.80 -20.11
CA PRO A 170 26.13 28.07 -19.81
C PRO A 170 25.72 28.66 -21.15
N VAL A 171 24.41 28.69 -21.41
CA VAL A 171 23.86 29.45 -22.53
C VAL A 171 24.19 30.91 -22.25
N SER A 172 25.15 31.44 -23.01
CA SER A 172 25.50 32.85 -22.97
C SER A 172 24.29 33.65 -23.42
N PRO A 173 23.77 34.61 -22.63
CA PRO A 173 22.74 35.49 -23.11
C PRO A 173 23.38 36.41 -24.16
N HIS A 174 23.01 36.16 -25.42
CA HIS A 174 23.24 37.10 -26.52
C HIS A 174 22.72 38.48 -26.10
N GLN A 175 23.64 39.43 -25.97
CA GLN A 175 23.32 40.85 -25.87
C GLN A 175 22.49 41.24 -27.09
N SER A 176 21.24 41.58 -26.81
CA SER A 176 20.30 42.20 -27.74
C SER A 176 20.09 43.61 -27.23
N GLU A 177 20.90 44.57 -27.69
CA GLU A 177 20.47 45.97 -27.59
C GLU A 177 20.91 46.75 -28.81
N ALA A 178 19.91 47.07 -29.63
CA ALA A 178 19.98 48.03 -30.70
C ALA A 178 19.71 49.42 -30.13
N ARG A 179 20.62 50.37 -30.33
CA ARG A 179 20.32 51.72 -30.84
C ARG A 179 21.59 52.44 -31.28
#